data_AF-M6WG16-F1
#
_entry.id   AF-M6WG16-F1
#
_cell.length_a   1.000
_cell.length_b   1.000
_cell.length_c   1.000
_cell.angle_alpha   90.00
_cell.angle_beta   90.00
_cell.angle_gamma   90.00
#
_symmetry.space_group_name_H-M   'P 1'
#
loop_
_entity.id
_entity.type
_entity.pdbx_description
1 polymer ?
#
loop_
_entity_poly.entity_id
_entity_poly.type
_entity_poly.pdbx_seq_one_letter_code
_entity_poly.pdbx_strand_id
1 'polypeptide(L)' 'MLVEILDELDGKFPEFDQELVRKFSILDHLFGGSDLSESSWRFFPLEVSTGEYPLENLPDHVREIAKELYYK' A
#
# COMPACT_ATOMS: atom_id res chain seq x y z
N MET A 1 -9.73 14.84 3.93
CA MET A 1 -8.47 15.62 3.93
C MET A 1 -7.23 14.75 3.70
N LEU A 2 -6.82 13.85 4.61
CA LEU A 2 -5.61 13.02 4.37
C LEU A 2 -5.84 11.89 3.34
N VAL A 3 -7.03 11.28 3.35
CA VAL A 3 -7.49 10.31 2.32
C VAL A 3 -7.50 10.96 0.93
N GLU A 4 -8.20 12.08 0.79
CA GLU A 4 -8.27 12.82 -0.49
C GLU A 4 -6.90 13.23 -1.03
N ILE A 5 -5.96 13.66 -0.17
CA ILE A 5 -4.58 13.99 -0.59
C ILE A 5 -3.86 12.74 -1.11
N LEU A 6 -3.98 11.59 -0.42
CA LEU A 6 -3.30 10.37 -0.85
C LEU A 6 -3.91 9.75 -2.11
N ASP A 7 -5.23 9.87 -2.29
CA ASP A 7 -5.90 9.47 -3.52
C ASP A 7 -5.48 10.37 -4.70
N GLU A 8 -5.33 11.68 -4.48
CA GLU A 8 -4.82 12.59 -5.52
C GLU A 8 -3.36 12.31 -5.91
N LEU A 9 -2.57 11.70 -5.02
CA LEU A 9 -1.17 11.37 -5.26
C LEU A 9 -0.98 9.99 -5.89
N ASP A 10 -2.04 9.19 -6.01
CA ASP A 10 -1.94 7.83 -6.49
C ASP A 10 -1.40 7.76 -7.92
N GLY A 11 -0.30 7.01 -8.11
CA GLY A 11 0.37 6.84 -9.39
C GLY A 11 1.15 8.07 -9.90
N LYS A 12 1.18 9.19 -9.15
CA LYS A 12 1.94 10.39 -9.55
C LYS A 12 3.42 10.33 -9.21
N PHE A 13 3.80 9.51 -8.22
CA PHE A 13 5.18 9.40 -7.74
C PHE A 13 5.60 7.94 -7.57
N PRO A 14 5.93 7.25 -8.68
CA PRO A 14 6.26 5.84 -8.66
C PRO A 14 7.40 5.51 -7.70
N GLU A 15 8.47 6.30 -7.64
CA GLU A 15 9.61 6.05 -6.75
C GLU A 15 9.22 6.14 -5.27
N PHE A 16 8.33 7.07 -4.93
CA PHE A 16 7.82 7.21 -3.56
C PHE A 16 7.00 5.98 -3.17
N ASP A 17 6.13 5.50 -4.07
CA ASP A 17 5.30 4.33 -3.82
C ASP A 17 6.13 3.05 -3.65
N GLN A 18 7.20 2.91 -4.43
CA GLN A 18 8.14 1.81 -4.30
C GLN A 18 8.88 1.85 -2.96
N GLU A 19 9.33 3.02 -2.52
CA GLU A 19 9.97 3.17 -1.21
C GLU A 19 9.01 2.97 -0.05
N LEU A 20 7.76 3.40 -0.22
CA LEU A 20 6.70 3.23 0.75
C LEU A 20 6.39 1.74 0.97
N VAL A 21 6.14 0.99 -0.12
CA VAL A 21 5.84 -0.45 -0.01
C VAL A 21 6.99 -1.23 0.62
N ARG A 22 8.26 -0.88 0.35
CA ARG A 22 9.43 -1.50 0.99
C ARG A 22 9.46 -1.34 2.51
N LYS A 23 8.73 -0.36 3.05
CA LYS A 23 8.69 -0.05 4.49
C LYS A 23 7.42 -0.56 5.17
N PHE A 24 6.50 -1.20 4.44
CA PHE A 24 5.20 -1.60 4.99
C PHE A 24 5.28 -2.58 6.17
N SER A 25 6.26 -3.48 6.20
CA SER A 25 6.47 -4.36 7.36
C SER A 25 6.84 -3.62 8.66
N ILE A 26 7.34 -2.39 8.56
CA ILE A 26 7.66 -1.52 9.72
C ILE A 26 6.49 -0.58 10.04
N LEU A 27 5.65 -0.31 9.03
CA LEU A 27 4.50 0.59 9.09
C LEU A 27 3.17 -0.17 9.28
N ASP A 28 3.22 -1.48 9.52
CA ASP A 28 2.07 -2.38 9.66
C ASP A 28 1.08 -1.95 10.76
N HIS A 29 1.58 -1.29 11.81
CA HIS A 29 0.80 -0.71 12.89
C HIS A 29 0.02 0.55 12.49
N LEU A 30 0.29 1.14 11.32
CA LEU A 30 -0.44 2.30 10.84
C LEU A 30 -1.80 1.87 10.28
N PHE A 31 -2.83 2.67 10.58
CA PHE A 31 -4.20 2.54 10.07
C PHE A 31 -5.02 1.33 10.53
N GLY A 32 -4.50 0.52 11.46
CA GLY A 32 -5.27 -0.54 12.13
C GLY A 32 -6.53 -0.01 12.84
N GLY A 33 -7.69 -0.57 12.52
CA GLY A 33 -8.95 -0.32 13.23
C GLY A 33 -9.92 0.69 12.59
N SER A 34 -9.61 1.22 11.40
CA SER A 34 -10.53 2.07 10.63
C SER A 34 -11.01 1.36 9.37
N ASP A 35 -12.30 1.46 9.03
CA ASP A 35 -12.82 0.97 7.75
C ASP A 35 -12.41 1.93 6.64
N LEU A 36 -11.28 1.63 6.00
CA LEU A 36 -10.72 2.37 4.88
C LEU A 36 -10.89 1.60 3.57
N SER A 37 -11.81 0.64 3.50
CA SER A 37 -11.99 -0.30 2.37
C SER A 37 -12.15 0.36 1.00
N GLU A 38 -12.64 1.60 0.94
CA GLU A 38 -12.76 2.40 -0.30
C GLU A 38 -11.57 3.33 -0.58
N SER A 39 -10.53 3.32 0.26
CA SER A 39 -9.37 4.22 0.18
C SER A 39 -8.18 3.58 -0.56
N SER A 40 -7.18 4.39 -0.92
CA SER A 40 -5.93 3.91 -1.53
C SER A 40 -5.28 2.72 -0.81
N TRP A 41 -4.63 1.83 -1.57
CA TRP A 41 -3.81 0.72 -1.06
C TRP A 41 -2.76 1.14 -0.01
N ARG A 42 -2.35 2.42 -0.02
CA ARG A 42 -1.41 3.02 0.93
C ARG A 42 -1.91 3.00 2.38
N PHE A 43 -3.21 2.80 2.58
CA PHE A 43 -3.83 2.68 3.90
C PHE A 43 -3.85 1.26 4.46
N PHE A 44 -3.33 0.28 3.72
CA PHE A 44 -3.34 -1.14 4.11
C PHE A 44 -1.93 -1.72 4.24
N PRO A 45 -1.03 -1.09 5.02
CA PRO A 45 0.34 -1.57 5.15
C PRO A 45 0.42 -2.96 5.78
N LEU A 46 -0.48 -3.29 6.71
CA LEU A 46 -0.54 -4.60 7.36
C LEU A 46 -0.93 -5.69 6.35
N GLU A 47 -2.04 -5.51 5.65
CA GLU A 47 -2.56 -6.47 4.68
C GLU A 47 -1.57 -6.66 3.52
N VAL A 48 -0.92 -5.58 3.06
CA VAL A 48 0.07 -5.69 2.00
C VAL A 48 1.33 -6.41 2.49
N SER A 49 1.82 -6.10 3.69
CA SER A 49 3.06 -6.71 4.23
C SER A 49 2.89 -8.16 4.70
N THR A 50 1.65 -8.59 4.96
CA THR A 50 1.30 -9.97 5.31
C THR A 50 0.89 -10.82 4.09
N GLY A 51 0.76 -10.21 2.92
CA GLY A 51 0.38 -10.90 1.69
C GLY A 51 -1.12 -11.14 1.56
N GLU A 52 -1.95 -10.48 2.36
CA GLU A 52 -3.41 -10.64 2.38
C GLU A 52 -4.14 -9.64 1.46
N TYR A 53 -3.48 -8.55 1.05
CA TYR A 53 -4.07 -7.55 0.16
C TYR A 53 -4.11 -8.03 -1.31
N PRO A 54 -5.21 -7.84 -2.07
CA PRO A 54 -5.28 -8.31 -3.46
C PRO A 54 -4.25 -7.61 -4.38
N LEU A 55 -3.36 -8.38 -5.02
CA LEU A 55 -2.29 -7.86 -5.88
C LEU A 55 -2.82 -7.08 -7.09
N GLU A 56 -3.97 -7.48 -7.62
CA GLU A 56 -4.67 -6.81 -8.73
C GLU A 56 -5.07 -5.37 -8.40
N ASN A 57 -5.23 -5.05 -7.12
CA ASN A 57 -5.57 -3.71 -6.64
C ASN A 57 -4.33 -2.85 -6.39
N LEU A 58 -3.12 -3.40 -6.51
CA LEU A 58 -1.87 -2.63 -6.46
C LEU A 58 -1.50 -2.10 -7.86
N PRO A 59 -1.00 -0.85 -7.95
CA PRO A 59 -0.38 -0.34 -9.17
C PRO A 59 0.78 -1.23 -9.63
N ASP A 60 0.99 -1.33 -10.96
CA ASP A 60 2.00 -2.24 -11.52
C ASP A 60 3.42 -1.99 -10.97
N HIS A 61 3.82 -0.72 -10.77
CA HIS A 61 5.13 -0.36 -10.23
C HIS A 61 5.32 -0.74 -8.76
N VAL A 62 4.24 -1.00 -8.03
CA VAL A 62 4.24 -1.46 -6.64
C VAL A 62 4.10 -2.97 -6.57
N ARG A 63 3.24 -3.55 -7.42
CA ARG A 63 2.86 -4.97 -7.42
C ARG A 63 4.08 -5.89 -7.48
N GLU A 64 5.02 -5.62 -8.39
CA GLU A 64 6.20 -6.49 -8.54
C GLU A 64 7.07 -6.51 -7.28
N ILE A 65 7.24 -5.35 -6.63
CA ILE A 65 8.01 -5.23 -5.38
C ILE A 65 7.26 -5.90 -4.23
N ALA A 66 5.97 -5.62 -4.09
CA ALA A 66 5.14 -6.23 -3.06
C ALA A 66 5.18 -7.75 -3.17
N LYS A 67 5.04 -8.29 -4.39
CA LYS A 67 5.09 -9.72 -4.68
C LYS A 67 6.42 -10.34 -4.25
N GLU A 68 7.54 -9.71 -4.58
CA GLU A 68 8.88 -10.19 -4.18
C GLU A 68 9.07 -10.19 -2.66
N LEU A 69 8.56 -9.15 -1.97
CA LEU A 69 8.82 -8.96 -0.55
C LEU A 69 7.85 -9.72 0.37
N TYR A 70 6.57 -9.81 0.00
CA TYR A 70 5.49 -10.15 0.94
C TYR A 70 4.61 -11.34 0.50
N TYR A 71 4.49 -11.62 -0.80
CA TYR A 71 3.57 -12.65 -1.30
C TYR A 71 4.35 -13.90 -1.71
N LYS A 72 4.37 -14.90 -0.82
CA LYS A 72 5.03 -16.19 -1.02
C LYS A 72 4.09 -17.27 -1.53
#